data_AF-A0A2V6GSX6-F1
#
_entry.id   AF-A0A2V6GSX6-F1
#
_cell.length_a   1.000
_cell.length_b   1.000
_cell.length_c   1.000
_cell.angle_alpha   90.00
_cell.angle_beta   90.00
_cell.angle_gamma   90.00
#
_symmetry.space_group_name_H-M   'P 1'
#
loop_
_entity.id
_entity.type
_entity.pdbx_description
1 polymer ?
#
loop_
_entity_poly.entity_id
_entity_poly.type
_entity_poly.pdbx_seq_one_letter_code
_entity_poly.pdbx_strand_id
1 'polypeptide(L)'
;MKYLITILFLAVCSFGRAQTTVLTTDPSLPIPKLSFDAKGDLKITASATSSPSDFEFLVGKWKMHNRRLNKRLENCKDWREFDSFDENSKILSGTADMDIYSTTEMPGQEGKKFEGL
;
A
#
# COMPACT_ATOMS: atom_id res chain seq x y z
N MET A 1 -11.94 -51.75 -6.27
CA MET A 1 -10.78 -50.90 -5.92
C MET A 1 -10.54 -49.72 -6.89
N LYS A 2 -11.55 -49.26 -7.64
CA LYS A 2 -11.44 -48.08 -8.53
C LYS A 2 -11.95 -46.77 -7.90
N TYR A 3 -12.89 -46.88 -6.95
CA TYR A 3 -13.46 -45.71 -6.24
C TYR A 3 -12.66 -45.31 -4.99
N LEU A 4 -11.73 -46.15 -4.52
CA LEU A 4 -10.93 -45.88 -3.33
C LEU A 4 -9.86 -44.80 -3.59
N ILE A 5 -9.42 -44.65 -4.85
CA ILE A 5 -8.41 -43.66 -5.25
C ILE A 5 -9.05 -42.28 -5.46
N THR A 6 -10.34 -42.21 -5.79
CA THR A 6 -11.06 -40.95 -6.03
C THR A 6 -11.37 -40.19 -4.72
N ILE A 7 -11.46 -40.89 -3.59
CA ILE A 7 -11.77 -40.27 -2.29
C ILE A 7 -10.52 -39.59 -1.67
N LEU A 8 -9.31 -40.01 -2.06
CA LEU A 8 -8.06 -39.47 -1.49
C LEU A 8 -7.70 -38.07 -2.03
N PHE A 9 -8.30 -37.63 -3.14
CA PHE A 9 -7.99 -36.33 -3.76
C PHE A 9 -8.78 -35.15 -3.18
N LEU A 10 -9.84 -35.39 -2.40
CA LEU A 10 -10.67 -34.35 -1.78
C LEU A 10 -10.14 -33.85 -0.44
N ALA A 11 -9.12 -34.49 0.13
CA ALA A 11 -8.63 -34.20 1.48
C ALA A 11 -7.58 -33.08 1.56
N VAL A 12 -7.15 -32.49 0.44
CA VAL A 12 -6.11 -31.45 0.41
C VAL A 12 -6.69 -30.07 0.04
N CYS A 13 -7.96 -29.83 0.35
CA CYS A 13 -8.45 -28.46 0.50
C CYS A 13 -7.90 -27.93 1.82
N SER A 14 -6.67 -27.44 1.80
CA SER A 14 -6.11 -26.63 2.88
C SER A 14 -7.03 -25.43 3.06
N PHE A 15 -7.94 -25.51 4.03
CA PHE A 15 -8.67 -24.37 4.57
C PHE A 15 -7.61 -23.45 5.18
N GLY A 16 -7.10 -22.52 4.37
CA GLY A 16 -6.38 -21.36 4.90
C GLY A 16 -7.35 -20.64 5.82
N ARG A 17 -7.24 -20.86 7.13
CA ARG A 17 -7.98 -20.08 8.12
C ARG A 17 -7.59 -18.62 7.89
N ALA A 18 -8.53 -17.81 7.44
CA ALA A 18 -8.39 -16.37 7.53
C ALA A 18 -8.10 -16.01 8.99
N GLN A 19 -7.19 -15.05 9.22
CA GLN A 19 -6.93 -14.52 10.55
C GLN A 19 -8.27 -14.04 11.13
N THR A 20 -8.79 -14.78 12.10
CA THR A 20 -10.07 -14.52 12.77
C THR A 20 -9.86 -13.75 14.07
N THR A 21 -8.61 -13.40 14.39
CA THR A 21 -8.28 -12.59 15.56
C THR A 21 -8.80 -11.18 15.31
N VAL A 22 -9.91 -10.84 15.96
CA VAL A 22 -10.40 -9.47 16.05
C VAL A 22 -9.30 -8.64 16.69
N LEU A 23 -8.84 -7.59 16.00
CA LEU A 23 -7.93 -6.61 16.59
C LEU A 23 -8.65 -5.93 17.76
N THR A 24 -8.17 -6.15 18.98
CA THR A 24 -8.65 -5.45 20.17
C THR A 24 -7.79 -4.23 20.43
N THR A 25 -8.36 -3.17 21.02
CA THR A 25 -7.60 -2.00 21.45
C THR A 25 -6.53 -2.40 22.46
N ASP A 26 -5.31 -1.92 22.28
CA ASP A 26 -4.23 -2.09 23.26
C ASP A 26 -4.42 -1.09 24.41
N PRO A 27 -4.80 -1.54 25.63
CA PRO A 27 -5.03 -0.64 26.76
C PRO A 27 -3.72 -0.01 27.30
N SER A 28 -2.55 -0.51 26.89
CA SER A 28 -1.26 0.05 27.27
C SER A 28 -0.87 1.30 26.46
N LEU A 29 -1.52 1.54 25.33
CA LEU A 29 -1.33 2.72 24.51
C LEU A 29 -2.37 3.79 24.89
N PRO A 30 -2.00 4.83 25.67
CA PRO A 30 -2.96 5.84 26.07
C PRO A 30 -3.41 6.67 24.87
N ILE A 31 -4.72 6.88 24.75
CA ILE A 31 -5.27 7.84 23.79
C ILE A 31 -4.82 9.25 24.21
N PRO A 32 -4.13 10.02 23.35
CA PRO A 32 -3.71 11.38 23.68
C PRO A 32 -4.90 12.26 24.05
N LYS A 33 -4.76 13.08 25.10
CA LYS A 33 -5.81 14.04 25.48
C LYS A 33 -5.98 15.09 24.40
N LEU A 34 -7.22 15.27 23.93
CA LEU A 34 -7.56 16.35 23.01
C LEU A 34 -7.57 17.69 23.75
N SER A 35 -7.10 18.74 23.08
CA SER A 35 -7.10 20.11 23.59
C SER A 35 -7.94 20.99 22.67
N PHE A 36 -8.77 21.86 23.25
CA PHE A 36 -9.62 22.78 22.51
C PHE A 36 -9.21 24.23 22.83
N ASP A 37 -9.40 25.13 21.88
CA ASP A 37 -9.15 26.56 22.09
C ASP A 37 -10.32 27.24 22.83
N ALA A 38 -10.22 28.56 23.04
CA ALA A 38 -11.25 29.33 23.74
C ALA A 38 -12.61 29.38 23.00
N LYS A 39 -12.65 29.06 21.71
CA LYS A 39 -13.86 28.99 20.89
C LYS A 39 -14.48 27.60 20.89
N GLY A 40 -13.77 26.61 21.43
CA GLY A 40 -14.16 25.20 21.40
C GLY A 40 -13.66 24.43 20.18
N ASP A 41 -12.77 25.02 19.37
CA ASP A 41 -12.19 24.36 18.20
C ASP A 41 -11.04 23.43 18.61
N LEU A 42 -10.89 22.30 17.93
CA LEU A 42 -9.79 21.36 18.20
C LEU A 42 -8.45 22.03 17.88
N LYS A 43 -7.56 22.07 18.87
CA LYS A 43 -6.20 22.58 18.70
C LYS A 43 -5.35 21.55 17.94
N ILE A 44 -5.25 21.72 16.62
CA ILE A 44 -4.35 20.94 15.77
C ILE A 44 -2.93 21.49 15.94
N THR A 45 -2.02 20.69 16.47
CA THR A 45 -0.60 21.03 16.59
C THR A 45 0.20 19.85 16.08
N ALA A 46 1.14 20.11 15.19
CA ALA A 46 2.03 19.08 14.67
C ALA A 46 2.89 18.50 15.81
N SER A 47 3.32 17.23 15.68
CA SER A 47 4.23 16.63 16.66
C SER A 47 5.53 17.43 16.75
N ALA A 48 6.18 17.46 17.91
CA ALA A 48 7.52 18.05 18.04
C ALA A 48 8.56 17.37 17.13
N THR A 49 8.28 16.14 16.68
CA THR A 49 9.15 15.37 15.79
C THR A 49 8.76 15.45 14.32
N SER A 50 7.66 16.12 13.95
CA SER A 50 7.28 16.24 12.54
C SER A 50 8.09 17.34 11.87
N SER A 51 8.56 17.09 10.64
CA SER A 51 9.27 18.08 9.82
C SER A 51 8.71 18.13 8.40
N PRO A 52 8.63 19.33 7.78
CA PRO A 52 8.44 19.48 6.32
C PRO A 52 9.48 18.72 5.48
N SER A 53 10.64 18.41 6.07
CA SER A 53 11.75 17.76 5.40
C SER A 53 11.79 16.23 5.56
N ASP A 54 10.85 15.63 6.30
CA ASP A 54 10.88 14.19 6.63
C ASP A 54 10.97 13.28 5.38
N PHE A 55 10.50 13.77 4.23
CA PHE A 55 10.43 13.03 2.97
C PHE A 55 11.30 13.61 1.85
N GLU A 56 12.22 14.54 2.12
CA GLU A 56 13.08 15.15 1.07
C GLU A 56 13.88 14.14 0.26
N PHE A 57 14.18 12.97 0.82
CA PHE A 57 14.86 11.89 0.12
C PHE A 57 14.05 11.30 -1.04
N LEU A 58 12.74 11.55 -1.13
CA LEU A 58 11.89 11.14 -2.23
C LEU A 58 11.88 12.16 -3.39
N VAL A 59 12.21 13.43 -3.15
CA VAL A 59 12.14 14.48 -4.17
C VAL A 59 13.14 14.20 -5.30
N GLY A 60 12.66 14.13 -6.53
CA GLY A 60 13.50 13.86 -7.70
C GLY A 60 12.81 13.00 -8.76
N LYS A 61 13.62 12.49 -9.69
CA LYS A 61 13.18 11.59 -10.76
C LYS A 61 13.75 10.21 -10.54
N TRP A 62 12.88 9.22 -10.49
CA TRP A 62 13.23 7.85 -10.19
C TRP A 62 12.86 6.93 -11.34
N LYS A 63 13.76 6.00 -11.65
CA LYS A 63 13.44 4.82 -12.44
C LYS A 63 13.27 3.65 -11.49
N MET A 64 12.10 3.03 -11.50
CA MET A 64 11.76 1.94 -10.60
C MET A 64 11.67 0.63 -11.37
N HIS A 65 12.23 -0.43 -10.78
CA HIS A 65 12.07 -1.80 -11.24
C HIS A 65 11.00 -2.48 -10.40
N ASN A 66 9.88 -2.82 -11.02
CA ASN A 66 8.69 -3.33 -10.36
C ASN A 66 8.43 -4.78 -10.73
N ARG A 67 7.65 -5.46 -9.89
CA ARG A 67 7.04 -6.74 -10.22
C ARG A 67 5.57 -6.73 -9.84
N ARG A 68 4.71 -7.31 -10.69
CA ARG A 68 3.29 -7.55 -10.39
C ARG A 68 2.90 -9.00 -10.61
N LEU A 69 1.96 -9.50 -9.82
CA LEU A 69 1.32 -10.79 -10.10
C LEU A 69 0.53 -10.69 -11.40
N ASN A 70 0.62 -11.73 -12.23
CA ASN A 70 -0.13 -11.79 -13.49
C ASN A 70 -1.64 -11.88 -13.24
N LYS A 71 -2.06 -12.56 -12.16
CA LYS A 71 -3.46 -12.66 -11.73
C LYS A 71 -3.57 -12.51 -10.21
N ARG A 72 -4.57 -11.77 -9.74
CA ARG A 72 -4.82 -11.54 -8.31
C ARG A 72 -5.86 -12.52 -7.80
N LEU A 73 -5.70 -13.00 -6.57
CA LEU A 73 -6.65 -13.88 -5.87
C LEU A 73 -6.93 -15.24 -6.54
N GLU A 74 -6.10 -15.67 -7.50
CA GLU A 74 -6.23 -16.94 -8.23
C GLU A 74 -5.11 -17.95 -7.88
N ASN A 75 -4.50 -17.83 -6.69
CA ASN A 75 -3.32 -18.62 -6.29
C ASN A 75 -2.15 -18.56 -7.31
N CYS A 76 -2.09 -17.51 -8.14
CA CYS A 76 -1.02 -17.29 -9.11
C CYS A 76 0.30 -17.01 -8.38
N LYS A 77 1.40 -17.61 -8.88
CA LYS A 77 2.77 -17.40 -8.40
C LYS A 77 3.67 -16.75 -9.45
N ASP A 78 3.14 -16.50 -10.64
CA ASP A 78 3.87 -15.92 -11.75
C ASP A 78 3.89 -14.41 -11.64
N TRP A 79 5.11 -13.86 -11.70
CA TRP A 79 5.36 -12.43 -11.65
C TRP A 79 5.79 -11.92 -13.01
N ARG A 80 5.32 -10.73 -13.36
CA ARG A 80 5.85 -9.93 -14.47
C ARG A 80 6.69 -8.80 -13.89
N GLU A 81 7.92 -8.71 -14.38
CA GLU A 81 8.82 -7.61 -14.10
C GLU A 81 8.67 -6.51 -15.15
N PHE A 82 8.82 -5.25 -14.73
CA PHE A 82 8.73 -4.11 -15.62
C PHE A 82 9.32 -2.85 -15.01
N ASP A 83 9.63 -1.88 -15.88
CA ASP A 83 10.10 -0.57 -15.49
C ASP A 83 8.94 0.44 -15.37
N SER A 84 9.09 1.37 -14.43
CA SER A 84 8.27 2.57 -14.33
C SER A 84 9.12 3.78 -13.98
N PHE A 85 8.51 4.94 -14.04
CA PHE A 85 9.12 6.20 -13.64
C PHE A 85 8.26 6.90 -12.62
N ASP A 86 8.91 7.62 -11.73
CA ASP A 86 8.28 8.46 -10.72
C ASP A 86 8.95 9.82 -10.72
N GLU A 87 8.16 10.89 -10.67
CA GLU A 87 8.65 12.25 -10.52
C GLU A 87 7.98 12.90 -9.31
N ASN A 88 8.74 13.00 -8.22
CA ASN A 88 8.29 13.55 -6.94
C ASN A 88 8.78 14.99 -6.77
N SER A 89 7.89 15.86 -6.30
CA SER A 89 8.15 17.29 -6.11
C SER A 89 7.51 17.83 -4.84
N LYS A 90 8.09 18.92 -4.30
CA LYS A 90 7.51 19.67 -3.20
C LYS A 90 6.28 20.45 -3.65
N ILE A 91 5.22 20.40 -2.84
CA ILE A 91 3.98 21.18 -2.97
C ILE A 91 3.69 21.93 -1.66
N LEU A 92 2.57 22.68 -1.61
CA LEU A 92 2.13 23.42 -0.41
C LEU A 92 3.26 24.24 0.25
N SER A 93 3.97 25.04 -0.56
CA SER A 93 5.11 25.85 -0.11
C SER A 93 6.21 25.06 0.62
N GLY A 94 6.44 23.81 0.22
CA GLY A 94 7.50 22.95 0.77
C GLY A 94 7.07 22.11 1.97
N THR A 95 5.78 22.11 2.33
CA THR A 95 5.27 21.37 3.50
C THR A 95 4.67 20.00 3.17
N ALA A 96 4.61 19.65 1.89
CA ALA A 96 4.17 18.34 1.42
C ALA A 96 4.86 17.96 0.12
N ASP A 97 4.78 16.68 -0.22
CA ASP A 97 5.40 16.07 -1.39
C ASP A 97 4.30 15.41 -2.23
N MET A 98 4.43 15.44 -3.55
CA MET A 98 3.52 14.79 -4.48
C MET A 98 4.30 14.24 -5.67
N ASP A 99 3.94 13.05 -6.09
CA ASP A 99 4.56 12.32 -7.18
C ASP A 99 3.60 12.04 -8.33
N ILE A 100 4.15 11.93 -9.54
CA ILE A 100 3.47 11.40 -10.72
C ILE A 100 4.19 10.13 -11.14
N TYR A 101 3.46 9.02 -11.03
CA TYR A 101 3.88 7.72 -11.51
C TYR A 101 3.55 7.56 -12.99
N SER A 102 4.44 6.92 -13.75
CA SER A 102 4.17 6.55 -15.14
C SER A 102 4.75 5.20 -15.56
N THR A 103 4.04 4.50 -16.43
CA THR A 103 4.48 3.22 -17.02
C THR A 103 3.73 2.94 -18.33
N THR A 104 4.24 2.01 -19.13
CA THR A 104 3.53 1.40 -20.27
C THR A 104 2.97 0.02 -19.95
N GLU A 105 3.18 -0.48 -18.72
CA GLU A 105 2.88 -1.85 -18.30
C GLU A 105 1.65 -1.93 -17.39
N MET A 106 0.83 -0.88 -17.40
CA MET A 106 -0.39 -0.78 -16.62
C MET A 106 -1.41 -1.85 -17.06
N PRO A 107 -1.94 -2.68 -16.14
CA PRO A 107 -2.93 -3.70 -16.48
C PRO A 107 -4.13 -3.14 -17.26
N GLY A 108 -4.41 -3.71 -18.43
CA GLY A 108 -5.53 -3.32 -19.29
C GLY A 108 -5.25 -2.11 -20.20
N GLN A 109 -4.04 -1.55 -20.13
CA GLN A 109 -3.58 -0.45 -20.98
C GLN A 109 -2.16 -0.72 -21.51
N GLU A 110 -1.77 -1.99 -21.60
CA GLU A 110 -0.42 -2.38 -22.02
C GLU A 110 -0.01 -1.73 -23.36
N GLY A 111 1.20 -1.18 -23.40
CA GLY A 111 1.75 -0.45 -24.56
C GLY A 111 1.28 1.00 -24.68
N LYS A 112 0.29 1.44 -23.89
CA LYS A 112 -0.10 2.85 -23.79
C LYS A 112 0.56 3.48 -22.57
N LYS A 113 1.00 4.74 -22.71
CA LYS A 113 1.51 5.50 -21.57
C LYS A 113 0.37 5.75 -20.59
N PHE A 114 0.56 5.29 -19.36
CA PHE A 114 -0.25 5.63 -18.21
C PHE A 114 0.51 6.64 -17.35
N GLU A 115 -0.22 7.62 -16.81
CA GLU A 115 0.25 8.56 -15.79
C GLU A 115 -0.81 8.69 -14.69
N GLY A 116 -0.38 8.72 -13.43
CA GLY A 116 -1.28 8.84 -12.28
C GLY A 116 -0.59 9.36 -11.02
N LEU A 117 -1.41 9.92 -10.13
CA LEU A 117 -1.07 10.20 -8.73
C LEU A 117 -1.35 8.97 -7.86
#